data_AF-A0A821QYG0-F1
#
_entry.id   AF-A0A821QYG0-F1
#
_cell.length_a   1.000
_cell.length_b   1.000
_cell.length_c   1.000
_cell.angle_alpha   90.00
_cell.angle_beta   90.00
_cell.angle_gamma   90.00
#
_symmetry.space_group_name_H-M   'P 1'
#
loop_
_entity.id
_entity.type
_entity.pdbx_description
1 polymer ?
#
loop_
_entity_poly.entity_id
_entity_poly.type
_entity_poly.pdbx_seq_one_letter_code
_entity_poly.pdbx_strand_id
1 'polypeptide(L)'
;MNINPCSINDPYGTNFTIPAQQFNVATLPISSEETLYMYYGERFRSSKDGIKGHDFQAWIPIEFMDNDTPKPMKFYDNFTITIQKE
;
A
#
# COMPACT_ATOMS: atom_id res chain seq x y z
N MET A 1 -11.59 7.86 -22.96
CA MET A 1 -10.20 7.44 -22.71
C MET A 1 -10.24 6.60 -21.44
N ASN A 2 -10.06 5.28 -21.53
CA ASN A 2 -10.12 4.41 -20.35
C ASN A 2 -8.75 4.46 -19.66
N ILE A 3 -8.68 5.14 -18.53
CA ILE A 3 -7.50 5.15 -17.68
C ILE A 3 -7.45 3.78 -16.99
N ASN A 4 -6.37 3.02 -17.22
CA ASN A 4 -6.12 1.79 -16.48
C ASN A 4 -5.31 2.16 -15.23
N PRO A 5 -5.92 2.21 -14.02
CA PRO A 5 -5.23 2.58 -12.79
C PRO A 5 -4.13 1.57 -12.40
N CYS A 6 -4.08 0.39 -13.04
CA CYS A 6 -3.08 -0.65 -12.78
C CYS A 6 -1.97 -0.71 -13.84
N SER A 7 -1.83 0.31 -14.69
CA SER A 7 -0.81 0.33 -15.75
C SER A 7 0.60 0.48 -15.15
N ILE A 8 1.48 -0.48 -15.40
CA ILE A 8 2.90 -0.43 -14.97
C ILE A 8 3.69 0.72 -15.65
N ASN A 9 3.18 1.23 -16.76
CA ASN A 9 3.77 2.34 -17.52
C ASN A 9 3.17 3.69 -17.14
N ASP A 10 2.21 3.73 -16.22
CA ASP A 10 1.60 4.96 -15.70
C ASP A 10 1.80 5.01 -14.18
N PRO A 11 2.96 5.51 -13.71
CA PRO A 11 3.24 5.61 -12.27
C PRO A 11 2.30 6.59 -11.54
N TYR A 12 1.41 7.28 -12.26
CA TYR A 12 0.45 8.26 -11.73
C TYR A 12 -1.01 7.87 -11.96
N GLY A 13 -1.29 6.61 -12.36
CA GLY A 13 -2.64 6.06 -12.48
C GLY A 13 -3.50 6.45 -11.28
N THR A 14 -4.40 7.42 -11.50
CA THR A 14 -5.25 8.06 -10.49
C THR A 14 -4.55 8.46 -9.16
N ASN A 15 -3.42 9.17 -9.17
CA ASN A 15 -2.80 9.92 -8.05
C ASN A 15 -2.59 9.23 -6.67
N PHE A 16 -3.08 8.02 -6.42
CA PHE A 16 -3.15 7.34 -5.13
C PHE A 16 -3.18 5.81 -5.25
N THR A 17 -2.89 5.22 -6.42
CA THR A 17 -3.06 3.77 -6.58
C THR A 17 -1.74 3.01 -6.63
N ILE A 18 -1.50 2.28 -5.55
CA ILE A 18 -0.71 1.06 -5.57
C ILE A 18 -1.43 0.06 -6.49
N PRO A 19 -0.74 -0.75 -7.32
CA PRO A 19 -1.39 -1.72 -8.21
C PRO A 19 -1.93 -2.94 -7.43
N ALA A 20 -2.86 -2.67 -6.51
CA ALA A 20 -3.55 -3.56 -5.62
C ALA A 20 -4.96 -3.00 -5.35
N GLN A 21 -5.96 -3.87 -5.20
CA GLN A 21 -7.27 -3.47 -4.70
C GLN A 21 -7.17 -3.27 -3.18
N GLN A 22 -7.61 -2.11 -2.68
CA GLN A 22 -7.68 -1.86 -1.24
C GLN A 22 -8.54 -2.92 -0.55
N PHE A 23 -8.01 -3.48 0.53
CA PHE A 23 -8.76 -4.35 1.42
C PHE A 23 -8.94 -3.68 2.80
N ASN A 24 -7.88 -3.15 3.40
CA ASN A 24 -7.94 -2.52 4.73
C ASN A 24 -6.77 -1.55 4.98
N VAL A 25 -6.82 -0.84 6.12
CA VAL A 25 -5.69 -0.14 6.74
C VAL A 25 -5.48 -0.75 8.13
N ALA A 26 -4.31 -1.35 8.33
CA ALA A 26 -3.89 -1.84 9.65
C ALA A 26 -3.27 -0.71 10.47
N THR A 27 -3.51 -0.70 11.78
CA THR A 27 -2.85 0.19 12.73
C THR A 27 -1.82 -0.59 13.54
N LEU A 28 -0.60 -0.06 13.62
CA LEU A 28 0.50 -0.67 14.35
C LEU A 28 1.10 0.35 15.33
N PRO A 29 0.89 0.19 16.65
CA PRO A 29 1.63 0.97 17.63
C PRO A 29 3.12 0.65 17.51
N ILE A 30 3.94 1.64 17.18
CA ILE A 30 5.40 1.48 17.02
C ILE A 30 6.19 2.09 18.17
N SER A 31 5.53 2.87 19.03
CA SER A 31 6.02 3.35 20.34
C SER A 31 4.82 3.68 21.25
N SER A 32 5.08 4.20 22.44
CA SER A 32 4.05 4.71 23.36
C SER A 32 3.26 5.92 22.83
N GLU A 33 3.83 6.64 21.86
CA GLU A 33 3.28 7.90 21.33
C GLU A 33 2.94 7.84 19.83
N GLU A 34 3.43 6.82 19.11
CA GLU A 34 3.34 6.76 17.66
C GLU A 34 2.64 5.49 17.15
N THR A 35 1.67 5.69 16.26
CA THR A 35 0.98 4.62 15.54
C THR A 35 1.24 4.75 14.04
N LEU A 36 1.79 3.69 13.46
CA LEU A 36 1.92 3.55 12.03
C LEU A 36 0.61 3.05 11.41
N TYR A 37 0.18 3.70 10.33
CA TYR A 37 -0.95 3.26 9.52
C TYR A 37 -0.43 2.56 8.26
N MET A 38 -0.98 1.38 7.97
CA MET A 38 -0.44 0.43 7.02
C MET A 38 -1.52 0.06 6.00
N TYR A 39 -1.40 0.56 4.77
CA TYR A 39 -2.26 0.14 3.67
C TYR A 39 -2.05 -1.35 3.38
N TYR A 40 -3.17 -2.07 3.25
CA TYR A 40 -3.20 -3.46 2.83
C TYR A 40 -4.14 -3.63 1.64
N GLY A 41 -3.62 -4.21 0.57
CA GLY A 41 -4.39 -4.52 -0.64
C GLY A 41 -3.96 -5.81 -1.32
N GLU A 42 -4.86 -6.36 -2.13
CA GLU A 42 -4.65 -7.59 -2.89
C GLU A 42 -4.31 -7.29 -4.35
N ARG A 43 -3.29 -7.96 -4.88
CA ARG A 43 -2.89 -7.89 -6.28
C ARG A 43 -3.52 -9.05 -7.04
N PHE A 44 -4.76 -8.88 -7.47
CA PHE A 44 -5.46 -9.93 -8.21
C PHE A 44 -4.75 -10.31 -9.51
N ARG A 45 -4.86 -11.59 -9.86
CA ARG A 45 -4.27 -12.19 -11.06
C ARG A 45 -2.76 -12.02 -11.09
N SER A 46 -2.10 -12.22 -9.95
CA SER A 46 -0.63 -12.17 -9.90
C SER A 46 0.02 -13.37 -10.60
N SER A 47 -0.70 -14.49 -10.74
CA SER A 47 -0.29 -15.66 -11.54
C SER A 47 -1.16 -15.82 -12.79
N LYS A 48 -0.58 -16.45 -13.82
CA LYS A 48 -1.25 -16.77 -15.09
C LYS A 48 -2.29 -17.90 -14.97
N ASP A 49 -2.20 -18.71 -13.92
CA ASP A 49 -3.13 -19.83 -13.68
C ASP A 49 -4.50 -19.38 -13.14
N GLY A 50 -4.63 -18.15 -12.68
CA GLY A 50 -5.86 -17.61 -12.10
C GLY A 50 -6.21 -18.17 -10.71
N ILE A 51 -5.30 -18.90 -10.06
CA ILE A 51 -5.51 -19.46 -8.73
C ILE A 51 -5.34 -18.35 -7.68
N LYS A 52 -6.37 -18.16 -6.86
CA LYS A 52 -6.40 -17.11 -5.82
C LYS A 52 -5.27 -17.22 -4.79
N GLY A 53 -4.86 -18.44 -4.44
CA GLY A 53 -3.73 -18.65 -3.52
C GLY A 53 -2.37 -18.15 -4.05
N HIS A 54 -2.29 -17.78 -5.34
CA HIS A 54 -1.09 -17.21 -5.94
C HIS A 54 -1.20 -15.68 -6.15
N ASP A 55 -2.27 -15.05 -5.66
CA ASP A 55 -2.37 -13.59 -5.66
C ASP A 55 -1.42 -12.99 -4.62
N PHE A 56 -0.64 -11.98 -5.02
CA PHE A 56 0.24 -11.26 -4.10
C PHE A 56 -0.53 -10.25 -3.26
N GLN A 57 0.10 -9.80 -2.19
CA GLN A 57 -0.37 -8.70 -1.36
C GLN A 57 0.54 -7.50 -1.52
N ALA A 58 -0.02 -6.31 -1.37
CA ALA A 58 0.73 -5.07 -1.23
C ALA A 58 0.53 -4.52 0.18
N TRP A 59 1.64 -4.27 0.85
CA TRP A 59 1.73 -3.69 2.19
C TRP A 59 2.52 -2.40 2.06
N ILE A 60 1.94 -1.25 2.35
CA ILE A 60 2.58 0.06 2.18
C ILE A 60 2.33 0.95 3.40
N PRO A 61 3.37 1.53 4.04
CA PRO A 61 3.18 2.51 5.10
C PRO A 61 2.52 3.78 4.55
N ILE A 62 1.48 4.27 5.22
CA ILE A 62 0.82 5.52 4.87
C ILE A 62 1.59 6.66 5.55
N GLU A 63 2.06 7.60 4.74
CA GLU A 63 2.69 8.82 5.22
C GLU A 63 1.72 9.99 5.18
N PHE A 64 1.84 10.90 6.15
CA PHE A 64 1.03 12.10 6.24
C PHE A 64 1.89 13.34 6.03
N MET A 65 1.30 14.40 5.50
CA MET A 65 1.86 15.75 5.53
C MET A 65 1.62 16.37 6.91
N ASP A 66 2.29 17.49 7.23
CA ASP A 66 2.20 18.18 8.53
C ASP A 66 0.78 18.64 8.92
N ASN A 67 -0.17 18.60 7.98
CA ASN A 67 -1.58 18.95 8.16
C ASN A 67 -2.51 17.72 8.19
N ASP A 68 -1.98 16.55 8.57
CA ASP A 68 -2.69 15.27 8.65
C ASP A 68 -3.34 14.79 7.34
N THR A 69 -2.96 15.36 6.20
CA THR A 69 -3.41 14.88 4.89
C THR A 69 -2.50 13.75 4.41
N PRO A 70 -3.05 12.59 3.98
CA PRO A 70 -2.24 11.50 3.43
C PRO A 70 -1.45 11.96 2.20
N LYS A 71 -0.16 11.62 2.15
CA LYS A 71 0.65 11.74 0.94
C LYS A 71 0.19 10.71 -0.11
N PRO A 72 0.41 10.98 -1.41
CA PRO A 72 0.26 9.97 -2.45
C PRO A 72 1.03 8.69 -2.11
N MET A 73 0.34 7.55 -2.10
CA MET A 73 0.98 6.26 -1.83
C MET A 73 1.96 5.89 -2.94
N LYS A 74 3.14 5.42 -2.54
CA LYS A 74 4.19 4.95 -3.46
C LYS A 74 4.44 3.46 -3.24
N PHE A 75 4.63 2.73 -4.32
CA PHE A 75 5.01 1.32 -4.22
C PHE A 75 6.48 1.21 -3.85
N TYR A 76 6.77 0.48 -2.78
CA TYR A 76 8.13 0.19 -2.33
C TYR A 76 8.39 -1.31 -2.50
N ASP A 77 9.50 -1.66 -3.15
CA ASP A 77 9.93 -3.08 -3.26
C ASP A 77 10.29 -3.66 -1.89
N ASN A 78 10.76 -2.81 -0.98
CA ASN A 78 11.05 -3.15 0.40
C ASN A 78 10.94 -1.89 1.28
N PHE A 79 10.59 -2.09 2.54
CA PHE A 79 10.63 -1.07 3.59
C PHE A 79 10.92 -1.75 4.93
N THR A 80 11.34 -0.97 5.92
CA THR A 80 11.59 -1.44 7.29
C THR A 80 10.68 -0.69 8.23
N ILE A 81 10.07 -1.41 9.18
CA ILE A 81 9.35 -0.83 10.31
C ILE A 81 10.23 -1.03 11.55
N THR A 82 10.55 0.06 12.24
CA THR A 82 11.24 0.02 13.53
C THR A 82 10.21 0.12 14.64
N ILE A 83 10.15 -0.89 15.50
CA ILE A 83 9.28 -0.89 16.69
C ILE A 83 10.16 -0.59 17.90
N GLN A 84 9.84 0.49 18.61
CA GLN A 84 10.50 0.83 19.86
C GLN A 84 9.88 0.01 20.98
N LYS A 85 10.72 -0.77 21.66
CA LYS A 85 10.32 -1.53 22.84
C LYS A 85 10.52 -0.60 24.04
N GLU A 86 9.44 -0.37 24.79
CA GLU A 86 9.48 0.34 26.09
C GLU A 86 10.47 -0.32 27.06
#